data_AF-A0AA36MAL2-F1
#
_entry.id   AF-A0AA36MAL2-F1
#
_cell.length_a   1.000
_cell.length_b   1.000
_cell.length_c   1.000
_cell.angle_alpha   90.00
_cell.angle_beta   90.00
_cell.angle_gamma   90.00
#
_symmetry.space_group_name_H-M   'P 1'
#
loop_
_entity.id
_entity.type
_entity.pdbx_description
1 polymer ?
#
loop_
_entity_poly.entity_id
_entity_poly.type
_entity_poly.pdbx_seq_one_letter_code
_entity_poly.pdbx_strand_id
1 'polypeptide(L)'
;MEEVENEECHKLHDCRCHPWNKLPMEIKLEILNFLSLPTLRKFMFLSKECLNLVTNMRVDSMSMHLDDNTFIGDRKNTVTVRISRKIKTPYLSCFVTHYDLQFQDLDSGGCFVAREVIEDKRKVLKVGITYPEETKYTAALRVFAQFTKWIKAESLCVTMSPTDAEVNRMRDMIPETQKFSCSIFGIETQNPLLVSLFMEHLQPGCSLLMNEYTQLDGNECLLNREFFDTDVAKCSPSLNINALTEITDDQLLNLQADVIFIASSHITSRAVNQIIREWFEGKRKISQMFFDAMKQPSEGVLTDIDPANFRTAEELLEIVSEVSQWRVRELSPPWVGIQSKNGSVLIVKLGRKSCSLLSLDLE
;
A
#
# COMPACT_ATOMS: atom_id res chain seq x y z
N MET A 1 0.73 -42.40 61.82
CA MET A 1 1.67 -41.33 61.42
C MET A 1 1.83 -41.46 59.91
N GLU A 2 0.72 -41.28 59.20
CA GLU A 2 0.27 -39.98 58.64
C GLU A 2 1.09 -39.65 57.39
N GLU A 3 0.56 -40.15 56.27
CA GLU A 3 0.77 -39.59 54.95
C GLU A 3 0.29 -38.14 54.96
N VAL A 4 1.19 -37.21 54.64
CA VAL A 4 0.83 -35.83 54.38
C VAL A 4 0.30 -35.75 52.96
N GLU A 5 -0.98 -35.38 52.88
CA GLU A 5 -1.76 -35.12 51.68
C GLU A 5 -1.03 -34.17 50.73
N ASN A 6 -0.87 -34.63 49.49
CA ASN A 6 -0.45 -33.82 48.35
C ASN A 6 -1.72 -33.49 47.54
N GLU A 7 -2.63 -32.73 48.15
CA GLU A 7 -3.84 -32.22 47.50
C GLU A 7 -3.64 -30.76 47.09
N GLU A 8 -3.05 -30.52 45.92
CA GLU A 8 -3.30 -29.28 45.16
C GLU A 8 -2.85 -29.41 43.69
N CYS A 9 -3.45 -30.35 42.93
CA CYS A 9 -3.26 -30.36 41.47
C CYS A 9 -4.46 -30.88 40.65
N HIS A 10 -5.68 -30.88 41.19
CA HIS A 10 -6.84 -31.45 40.51
C HIS A 10 -8.11 -30.59 40.58
N LYS A 11 -8.10 -29.39 40.00
CA LYS A 11 -9.34 -28.71 39.55
C LYS A 11 -9.13 -27.90 38.26
N LEU A 12 -8.94 -28.60 37.15
CA LEU A 12 -9.19 -28.08 35.78
C LEU A 12 -10.10 -29.08 35.03
N HIS A 13 -11.21 -29.47 35.66
CA HIS A 13 -12.22 -30.34 35.05
C HIS A 13 -13.57 -29.62 34.98
N ASP A 14 -13.69 -28.63 34.08
CA ASP A 14 -14.94 -28.40 33.34
C ASP A 14 -14.75 -27.47 32.11
N CYS A 15 -13.72 -27.67 31.30
CA CYS A 15 -13.68 -27.06 29.97
C CYS A 15 -14.58 -27.88 29.02
N ARG A 16 -15.86 -27.52 28.92
CA ARG A 16 -16.74 -28.03 27.85
C ARG A 16 -16.28 -27.44 26.51
N CYS A 17 -15.28 -28.05 25.90
CA CYS A 17 -14.86 -27.72 24.55
C CYS A 17 -16.01 -28.08 23.60
N HIS A 18 -16.74 -27.08 23.09
CA HIS A 18 -17.69 -27.31 22.02
C HIS A 18 -16.94 -27.85 20.79
N PRO A 19 -17.44 -28.90 20.11
CA PRO A 19 -16.83 -29.39 18.88
C PRO A 19 -16.73 -28.25 17.86
N TRP A 20 -15.58 -28.11 17.18
CA TRP A 20 -15.34 -27.06 16.18
C TRP A 20 -16.51 -26.87 15.22
N ASN A 21 -17.05 -27.98 14.69
CA ASN A 21 -18.14 -27.96 13.72
C ASN A 21 -19.46 -27.38 14.27
N LYS A 22 -19.63 -27.31 15.59
CA LYS A 22 -20.80 -26.72 16.26
C LYS A 22 -20.64 -25.23 16.59
N LEU A 23 -19.46 -24.65 16.40
CA LEU A 23 -19.25 -23.23 16.64
C LEU A 23 -19.90 -22.39 15.52
N PRO A 24 -20.55 -21.25 15.85
CA PRO A 24 -20.98 -20.26 14.86
C PRO A 24 -19.81 -19.78 13.98
N MET A 25 -20.13 -19.37 12.75
CA MET A 25 -19.14 -18.91 11.77
C MET A 25 -18.32 -17.74 12.30
N GLU A 26 -18.97 -16.79 12.96
CA GLU A 26 -18.40 -15.56 13.49
C GLU A 26 -17.34 -15.87 14.55
N ILE A 27 -17.64 -16.80 15.45
CA ILE A 27 -16.72 -17.25 16.50
C ILE A 27 -15.53 -18.00 15.91
N LYS A 28 -15.75 -18.83 14.87
CA LYS A 28 -14.65 -19.49 14.15
C LYS A 28 -13.70 -18.47 13.55
N LEU A 29 -14.24 -17.47 12.84
CA LEU A 29 -13.45 -16.38 12.24
C LEU A 29 -12.69 -15.58 13.30
N GLU A 30 -13.34 -15.28 14.42
CA GLU A 30 -12.72 -14.60 15.56
C GLU A 30 -11.54 -15.41 16.13
N ILE A 31 -11.71 -16.72 16.37
CA ILE A 31 -10.61 -17.60 16.82
C ILE A 31 -9.45 -17.60 15.81
N LEU A 32 -9.75 -17.75 14.51
CA LEU A 32 -8.73 -17.79 13.46
C LEU A 32 -8.00 -16.43 13.31
N ASN A 33 -8.60 -15.33 13.76
CA ASN A 33 -7.95 -14.02 13.81
C ASN A 33 -6.81 -13.93 14.82
N PHE A 34 -6.77 -14.81 15.82
CA PHE A 34 -5.69 -14.86 16.81
C PHE A 34 -4.55 -15.82 16.44
N LEU A 35 -4.66 -16.59 15.34
CA LEU A 35 -3.65 -17.58 14.96
C LEU A 35 -2.52 -16.96 14.12
N SER A 36 -1.32 -17.55 14.15
CA SER A 36 -0.25 -17.16 13.23
C SER A 36 -0.48 -17.78 11.84
N LEU A 37 0.13 -17.21 10.79
CA LEU A 37 0.02 -17.76 9.44
C LEU A 37 0.51 -19.22 9.32
N PRO A 38 1.62 -19.64 9.95
CA PRO A 38 2.01 -21.06 9.96
C PRO A 38 0.94 -21.98 10.56
N THR A 39 0.25 -21.52 11.62
CA THR A 39 -0.84 -22.28 12.25
C THR A 39 -2.07 -22.32 11.36
N LEU A 40 -2.46 -21.19 10.74
CA LEU A 40 -3.54 -21.16 9.76
C LEU A 40 -3.29 -22.11 8.59
N ARG A 41 -2.06 -22.13 8.06
CA ARG A 41 -1.69 -23.04 6.98
C ARG A 41 -1.88 -24.50 7.38
N LYS A 42 -1.48 -24.90 8.59
CA LYS A 42 -1.75 -26.26 9.10
C LYS A 42 -3.25 -26.51 9.26
N PHE A 43 -3.98 -25.52 9.76
CA PHE A 43 -5.43 -25.58 9.96
C PHE A 43 -6.20 -25.83 8.64
N MET A 44 -5.77 -25.23 7.53
CA MET A 44 -6.36 -25.45 6.19
C MET A 44 -6.40 -26.92 5.77
N PHE A 45 -5.48 -27.76 6.26
CA PHE A 45 -5.42 -29.18 5.91
C PHE A 45 -6.30 -30.09 6.77
N LEU A 46 -6.98 -29.55 7.79
CA LEU A 46 -7.82 -30.35 8.68
C LEU A 46 -9.14 -30.78 8.03
N SER A 47 -9.72 -29.96 7.14
CA SER A 47 -10.95 -30.28 6.40
C SER A 47 -11.20 -29.30 5.25
N LYS A 48 -12.14 -29.63 4.36
CA LYS A 48 -12.63 -28.69 3.32
C LYS A 48 -13.24 -27.42 3.92
N GLU A 49 -13.94 -27.55 5.05
CA GLU A 49 -14.50 -26.40 5.77
C GLU A 49 -13.38 -25.48 6.28
N CYS A 50 -12.34 -26.05 6.89
CA CYS A 50 -11.19 -25.29 7.38
C CYS A 50 -10.44 -24.55 6.27
N LEU A 51 -10.24 -25.22 5.12
CA LEU A 51 -9.69 -24.59 3.92
C LEU A 51 -10.55 -23.39 3.50
N ASN A 52 -11.86 -23.62 3.33
CA ASN A 52 -12.80 -22.60 2.85
C ASN A 52 -12.91 -21.41 3.82
N LEU A 53 -12.86 -21.67 5.13
CA LEU A 53 -12.82 -20.64 6.17
C LEU A 53 -11.62 -19.72 5.97
N VAL A 54 -10.41 -20.29 5.97
CA VAL A 54 -9.17 -19.50 5.90
C VAL A 54 -9.04 -18.74 4.58
N THR A 55 -9.43 -19.34 3.44
CA THR A 55 -9.34 -18.67 2.13
C THR A 55 -10.35 -17.53 1.97
N ASN A 56 -11.46 -17.56 2.70
CA ASN A 56 -12.47 -16.50 2.64
C ASN A 56 -12.33 -15.44 3.73
N MET A 57 -11.47 -15.67 4.73
CA MET A 57 -11.13 -14.65 5.70
C MET A 57 -10.57 -13.42 4.99
N ARG A 58 -11.28 -12.29 5.09
CA ARG A 58 -10.67 -10.98 4.92
C ARG A 58 -9.96 -10.68 6.22
N VAL A 59 -8.64 -10.74 6.18
CA VAL A 59 -7.83 -10.36 7.33
C VAL A 59 -7.40 -8.92 7.07
N ASP A 60 -8.11 -7.98 7.69
CA ASP A 60 -7.95 -6.51 7.56
C ASP A 60 -6.57 -5.99 8.00
N SER A 61 -5.58 -6.86 8.14
CA SER A 61 -4.27 -6.54 8.69
C SER A 61 -3.15 -7.36 8.08
N MET A 62 -3.41 -7.91 6.90
CA MET A 62 -2.47 -8.74 6.17
C MET A 62 -1.87 -7.95 5.01
N SER A 63 -0.55 -7.80 5.02
CA SER A 63 0.20 -7.23 3.89
C SER A 63 1.18 -8.26 3.35
N MET A 64 1.35 -8.24 2.03
CA MET A 64 2.34 -9.06 1.35
C MET A 64 3.39 -8.18 0.70
N HIS A 65 4.64 -8.58 0.84
CA HIS A 65 5.80 -7.85 0.36
C HIS A 65 6.62 -8.77 -0.53
N LEU A 66 7.07 -8.24 -1.66
CA LEU A 66 8.08 -8.84 -2.53
C LEU A 66 9.27 -7.89 -2.56
N ASP A 67 10.35 -8.25 -1.88
CA ASP A 67 11.45 -7.33 -1.53
C ASP A 67 12.81 -7.95 -1.88
N ASP A 68 13.63 -7.29 -2.69
CA ASP A 68 14.99 -7.76 -3.00
C ASP A 68 16.08 -7.21 -2.07
N ASN A 69 15.67 -6.52 -1.00
CA ASN A 69 16.48 -5.87 0.02
C ASN A 69 17.52 -4.85 -0.51
N THR A 70 17.51 -4.56 -1.82
CA THR A 70 18.48 -3.63 -2.44
C THR A 70 18.29 -2.21 -1.92
N PHE A 71 17.05 -1.81 -1.64
CA PHE A 71 16.70 -0.47 -1.18
C PHE A 71 16.96 -0.21 0.31
N ILE A 72 16.95 -1.26 1.15
CA ILE A 72 17.10 -1.12 2.61
C ILE A 72 18.59 -1.16 3.03
N GLY A 73 19.51 -1.31 2.07
CA GLY A 73 20.95 -1.38 2.33
C GLY A 73 21.42 -2.69 2.97
N ASP A 74 20.54 -3.69 3.10
CA ASP A 74 20.91 -5.04 3.52
C ASP A 74 21.46 -5.81 2.32
N ARG A 75 22.78 -6.09 2.35
CA ARG A 75 23.56 -6.61 1.23
C ARG A 75 23.35 -8.11 0.95
N LYS A 76 22.27 -8.70 1.45
CA LYS A 76 21.98 -10.10 1.16
C LYS A 76 21.34 -10.17 -0.20
N ASN A 77 22.07 -10.75 -1.15
CA ASN A 77 21.66 -11.04 -2.53
C ASN A 77 20.44 -12.00 -2.58
N THR A 78 19.32 -11.55 -2.04
CA THR A 78 18.14 -12.35 -1.68
C THR A 78 16.89 -11.61 -2.10
N VAL A 79 15.93 -12.33 -2.68
CA VAL A 79 14.56 -11.83 -2.85
C VAL A 79 13.68 -12.47 -1.80
N THR A 80 12.88 -11.68 -1.10
CA THR A 80 12.06 -12.11 0.02
C THR A 80 10.59 -11.94 -0.33
N VAL A 81 9.84 -13.04 -0.23
CA VAL A 81 8.38 -12.99 -0.15
C VAL A 81 8.01 -12.99 1.33
N ARG A 82 7.53 -11.85 1.83
CA ARG A 82 7.12 -11.68 3.22
C ARG A 82 5.61 -11.52 3.33
N ILE A 83 5.00 -12.28 4.22
CA ILE A 83 3.60 -12.13 4.59
C ILE A 83 3.56 -11.63 6.02
N SER A 84 3.07 -10.41 6.20
CA SER A 84 2.95 -9.76 7.49
C SER A 84 1.49 -9.80 7.92
N ARG A 85 1.24 -10.25 9.15
CA ARG A 85 -0.11 -10.26 9.74
C ARG A 85 -0.09 -9.53 11.07
N LYS A 86 -0.95 -8.53 11.23
CA LYS A 86 -1.19 -7.91 12.53
C LYS A 86 -2.23 -8.72 13.32
N ILE A 87 -1.83 -9.20 14.49
CA ILE A 87 -2.68 -9.93 15.43
C ILE A 87 -3.06 -8.96 16.55
N LYS A 88 -4.37 -8.64 16.63
CA LYS A 88 -4.91 -7.92 17.78
C LYS A 88 -4.90 -8.85 18.98
N THR A 89 -4.45 -8.37 20.13
CA THR A 89 -4.54 -9.11 21.39
C THR A 89 -5.33 -8.28 22.39
N PRO A 90 -6.03 -8.90 23.37
CA PRO A 90 -6.82 -8.15 24.34
C PRO A 90 -5.99 -7.24 25.26
N TYR A 91 -4.67 -7.44 25.32
CA TYR A 91 -3.80 -6.85 26.35
C TYR A 91 -2.63 -5.99 25.80
N LEU A 92 -2.39 -5.99 24.49
CA LEU A 92 -1.28 -5.26 23.87
C LEU A 92 -1.71 -4.60 22.55
N SER A 93 -1.12 -3.44 22.27
CA SER A 93 -1.15 -2.77 20.98
C SER A 93 -0.53 -3.69 19.92
N CYS A 94 -1.34 -4.53 19.27
CA CYS A 94 -1.09 -5.13 17.96
C CYS A 94 0.30 -5.76 17.73
N PHE A 95 0.41 -7.10 17.74
CA PHE A 95 1.64 -7.79 17.34
C PHE A 95 1.68 -8.05 15.84
N VAL A 96 2.83 -7.80 15.19
CA VAL A 96 3.03 -8.19 13.79
C VAL A 96 3.80 -9.49 13.74
N THR A 97 3.24 -10.48 13.06
CA THR A 97 3.93 -11.74 12.74
C THR A 97 4.37 -11.71 11.29
N HIS A 98 5.58 -12.19 11.01
CA HIS A 98 6.13 -12.29 9.67
C HIS A 98 6.33 -13.74 9.27
N TYR A 99 6.03 -14.03 8.02
CA TYR A 99 6.38 -15.27 7.36
C TYR A 99 7.20 -14.95 6.12
N ASP A 100 8.49 -15.20 6.22
CA ASP A 100 9.48 -14.81 5.21
C ASP A 100 9.98 -16.06 4.47
N LEU A 101 9.93 -16.00 3.13
CA LEU A 101 10.59 -16.93 2.23
C LEU A 101 11.67 -16.18 1.46
N GLN A 102 12.93 -16.61 1.61
CA GLN A 102 14.08 -15.98 0.99
C GLN A 102 14.55 -16.82 -0.20
N PHE A 103 14.73 -16.20 -1.35
CA PHE A 103 15.17 -16.78 -2.60
C PHE A 103 16.60 -16.32 -2.87
N GLN A 104 17.50 -17.28 -3.06
CA GLN A 104 18.93 -17.05 -3.24
C GLN A 104 19.42 -17.78 -4.47
N ASP A 105 20.31 -17.13 -5.22
CA ASP A 105 20.92 -17.73 -6.40
C ASP A 105 21.81 -18.92 -6.01
N LEU A 106 21.89 -19.91 -6.89
CA LEU A 106 22.86 -21.01 -6.80
C LEU A 106 24.07 -20.69 -7.69
N ASP A 107 25.26 -21.08 -7.24
CA ASP A 107 26.51 -20.92 -8.01
C ASP A 107 26.44 -21.65 -9.37
N SER A 108 25.68 -22.75 -9.42
CA SER A 108 25.45 -23.56 -10.63
C SER A 108 24.45 -22.95 -11.61
N GLY A 109 23.87 -21.80 -11.30
CA GLY A 109 22.67 -21.28 -11.94
C GLY A 109 21.38 -21.81 -11.27
N GLY A 110 20.29 -21.06 -11.46
CA GLY A 110 19.02 -21.26 -10.76
C GLY A 110 18.98 -20.57 -9.39
N CYS A 111 17.96 -20.87 -8.58
CA CYS A 111 17.84 -20.38 -7.21
C CYS A 111 17.25 -21.44 -6.26
N PHE A 112 17.36 -21.22 -4.95
CA PHE A 112 16.66 -22.02 -3.94
C PHE A 112 15.86 -21.12 -2.99
N VAL A 113 14.79 -21.67 -2.41
CA VAL A 113 14.05 -21.01 -1.34
C VAL A 113 14.53 -21.49 0.02
N ALA A 114 14.65 -20.59 0.98
CA ALA A 114 14.96 -20.89 2.36
C ALA A 114 14.07 -20.08 3.31
N ARG A 115 13.95 -20.55 4.54
CA ARG A 115 13.23 -19.84 5.61
C ARG A 115 14.05 -19.85 6.88
N GLU A 116 14.05 -18.74 7.60
CA GLU A 116 14.60 -18.68 8.95
C GLU A 116 13.58 -19.27 9.93
N VAL A 117 14.03 -20.19 10.79
CA VAL A 117 13.23 -20.77 11.88
C VAL A 117 14.01 -20.70 13.19
N ILE A 118 13.30 -20.63 14.31
CA ILE A 118 13.91 -20.71 15.63
C ILE A 118 13.85 -22.17 16.09
N GLU A 119 15.01 -22.79 16.25
CA GLU A 119 15.17 -24.14 16.81
C GLU A 119 16.11 -24.06 18.00
N ASP A 120 15.72 -24.61 19.15
CA ASP A 120 16.50 -24.58 20.39
C ASP A 120 17.04 -23.19 20.76
N LYS A 121 16.19 -22.16 20.61
CA LYS A 121 16.50 -20.73 20.82
C LYS A 121 17.56 -20.16 19.87
N ARG A 122 17.90 -20.86 18.78
CA ARG A 122 18.83 -20.40 17.74
C ARG A 122 18.10 -20.19 16.42
N LYS A 123 18.53 -19.18 15.66
CA LYS A 123 18.07 -18.96 14.28
C LYS A 123 18.78 -19.96 13.37
N VAL A 124 18.00 -20.79 12.68
CA VAL A 124 18.48 -21.78 11.71
C VAL A 124 17.83 -21.51 10.37
N LEU A 125 18.61 -21.54 9.30
CA LEU A 125 18.10 -21.43 7.95
C LEU A 125 17.71 -22.83 7.45
N LYS A 126 16.43 -23.04 7.18
CA LYS A 126 15.94 -24.27 6.54
C LYS A 126 15.82 -24.07 5.05
N VAL A 127 16.70 -24.72 4.31
CA VAL A 127 16.65 -24.80 2.85
C VAL A 127 15.45 -25.65 2.42
N GLY A 128 14.71 -25.14 1.45
CA GLY A 128 13.53 -25.76 0.87
C GLY A 128 13.81 -26.26 -0.55
N ILE A 129 12.90 -25.91 -1.46
CA ILE A 129 12.91 -26.35 -2.87
C ILE A 129 13.95 -25.55 -3.68
N THR A 130 14.53 -26.21 -4.67
CA THR A 130 15.39 -25.60 -5.68
C THR A 130 14.63 -25.39 -6.99
N TYR A 131 14.88 -24.26 -7.65
CA TYR A 131 14.37 -23.87 -8.96
C TYR A 131 15.56 -23.72 -9.93
N PRO A 132 15.95 -24.79 -10.65
CA PRO A 132 17.19 -24.81 -11.43
C PRO A 132 17.16 -23.91 -12.67
N GLU A 133 15.97 -23.61 -13.21
CA GLU A 133 15.78 -22.85 -14.46
C GLU A 133 15.31 -21.42 -14.23
N GLU A 134 15.13 -21.00 -12.97
CA GLU A 134 14.59 -19.70 -12.61
C GLU A 134 15.61 -18.84 -11.89
N THR A 135 15.51 -17.53 -12.09
CA THR A 135 16.18 -16.58 -11.22
C THR A 135 15.40 -16.47 -9.90
N LYS A 136 16.08 -15.99 -8.85
CA LYS A 136 15.41 -15.65 -7.59
C LYS A 136 14.21 -14.71 -7.76
N TYR A 137 14.26 -13.81 -8.75
CA TYR A 137 13.16 -12.88 -9.06
C TYR A 137 11.93 -13.59 -9.63
N THR A 138 12.12 -14.44 -10.64
CA THR A 138 11.02 -15.19 -11.25
C THR A 138 10.40 -16.19 -10.27
N ALA A 139 11.22 -16.89 -9.49
CA ALA A 139 10.73 -17.84 -8.50
C ALA A 139 9.98 -17.14 -7.36
N ALA A 140 10.51 -16.03 -6.85
CA ALA A 140 9.85 -15.22 -5.83
C ALA A 140 8.53 -14.63 -6.33
N LEU A 141 8.49 -14.09 -7.55
CA LEU A 141 7.27 -13.56 -8.16
C LEU A 141 6.21 -14.65 -8.31
N ARG A 142 6.58 -15.84 -8.79
CA ARG A 142 5.65 -16.96 -8.90
C ARG A 142 5.05 -17.31 -7.55
N VAL A 143 5.89 -17.41 -6.52
CA VAL A 143 5.43 -17.74 -5.16
C VAL A 143 4.55 -16.63 -4.59
N PHE A 144 4.93 -15.36 -4.78
CA PHE A 144 4.13 -14.19 -4.41
C PHE A 144 2.76 -14.22 -5.10
N ALA A 145 2.73 -14.35 -6.43
CA ALA A 145 1.51 -14.42 -7.22
C ALA A 145 0.65 -15.61 -6.79
N GLN A 146 1.25 -16.75 -6.49
CA GLN A 146 0.53 -17.90 -6.01
C GLN A 146 -0.09 -17.64 -4.62
N PHE A 147 0.62 -16.95 -3.71
CA PHE A 147 0.06 -16.55 -2.43
C PHE A 147 -1.16 -15.64 -2.56
N THR A 148 -1.14 -14.66 -3.47
CA THR A 148 -2.27 -13.75 -3.69
C THR A 148 -3.57 -14.46 -4.07
N LYS A 149 -3.51 -15.70 -4.60
CA LYS A 149 -4.71 -16.50 -4.90
C LYS A 149 -5.47 -16.97 -3.67
N TRP A 150 -4.78 -17.12 -2.54
CA TRP A 150 -5.36 -17.67 -1.31
C TRP A 150 -5.43 -16.65 -0.18
N ILE A 151 -4.72 -15.54 -0.34
CA ILE A 151 -4.48 -14.53 0.67
C ILE A 151 -5.11 -13.23 0.19
N LYS A 152 -6.23 -12.84 0.80
CA LYS A 152 -6.85 -11.52 0.59
C LYS A 152 -6.11 -10.50 1.43
N ALA A 153 -4.98 -10.02 0.92
CA ALA A 153 -4.19 -8.98 1.56
C ALA A 153 -4.84 -7.60 1.36
N GLU A 154 -4.79 -6.77 2.39
CA GLU A 154 -5.18 -5.36 2.31
C GLU A 154 -4.17 -4.59 1.46
N SER A 155 -2.89 -4.90 1.63
CA SER A 155 -1.78 -4.22 0.95
C SER A 155 -0.86 -5.21 0.25
N LEU A 156 -0.51 -4.89 -1.00
CA LEU A 156 0.54 -5.56 -1.76
C LEU A 156 1.67 -4.56 -2.00
N CYS A 157 2.89 -4.90 -1.61
CA CYS A 157 4.05 -4.03 -1.72
C CYS A 157 5.16 -4.73 -2.50
N VAL A 158 5.77 -4.03 -3.44
CA VAL A 158 6.86 -4.53 -4.27
C VAL A 158 8.04 -3.58 -4.12
N THR A 159 9.19 -4.08 -3.69
CA THR A 159 10.41 -3.27 -3.51
C THR A 159 11.55 -4.00 -4.20
N MET A 160 11.79 -3.66 -5.47
CA MET A 160 12.73 -4.42 -6.30
C MET A 160 13.41 -3.57 -7.37
N SER A 161 14.65 -3.92 -7.69
CA SER A 161 15.48 -3.33 -8.74
C SER A 161 15.97 -4.38 -9.76
N PRO A 162 15.06 -5.14 -10.41
CA PRO A 162 15.46 -6.06 -11.47
C PRO A 162 15.94 -5.30 -12.71
N THR A 163 16.80 -5.94 -13.48
CA THR A 163 17.15 -5.52 -14.84
C THR A 163 15.97 -5.74 -15.80
N ASP A 164 15.95 -5.04 -16.94
CA ASP A 164 14.90 -5.21 -17.96
C ASP A 164 14.78 -6.66 -18.45
N ALA A 165 15.90 -7.36 -18.60
CA ALA A 165 15.91 -8.78 -18.97
C ALA A 165 15.28 -9.68 -17.89
N GLU A 166 15.36 -9.30 -16.63
CA GLU A 166 14.68 -10.01 -15.53
C GLU A 166 13.19 -9.70 -15.52
N VAL A 167 12.79 -8.44 -15.72
CA VAL A 167 11.37 -8.08 -15.83
C VAL A 167 10.69 -8.79 -17.00
N ASN A 168 11.36 -8.89 -18.15
CA ASN A 168 10.83 -9.62 -19.29
C ASN A 168 10.62 -11.11 -18.98
N ARG A 169 11.54 -11.75 -18.24
CA ARG A 169 11.35 -13.14 -17.77
C ARG A 169 10.23 -13.27 -16.73
N MET A 170 10.05 -12.24 -15.89
CA MET A 170 8.97 -12.18 -14.90
C MET A 170 7.59 -12.13 -15.54
N ARG A 171 7.47 -11.44 -16.69
CA ARG A 171 6.22 -11.33 -17.46
C ARG A 171 5.64 -12.70 -17.83
N ASP A 172 6.49 -13.65 -18.21
CA ASP A 172 6.07 -15.01 -18.57
C ASP A 172 5.58 -15.84 -17.36
N MET A 173 5.83 -15.38 -16.13
CA MET A 173 5.50 -16.14 -14.91
C MET A 173 4.08 -15.90 -14.40
N ILE A 174 3.47 -14.76 -14.73
CA ILE A 174 2.12 -14.42 -14.29
C ILE A 174 1.16 -14.64 -15.46
N PRO A 175 0.17 -15.55 -15.34
CA PRO A 175 -0.83 -15.71 -16.38
C PRO A 175 -1.58 -14.39 -16.62
N GLU A 176 -1.85 -14.03 -17.88
CA GLU A 176 -2.60 -12.81 -18.23
C GLU A 176 -3.98 -12.73 -17.53
N THR A 177 -4.60 -13.88 -17.29
CA THR A 177 -5.89 -14.00 -16.60
C THR A 177 -5.79 -13.72 -15.10
N GLN A 178 -4.59 -13.79 -14.52
CA GLN A 178 -4.40 -13.55 -13.10
C GLN A 178 -4.44 -12.05 -12.82
N LYS A 179 -5.27 -11.66 -11.84
CA LYS A 179 -5.38 -10.29 -11.37
C LYS A 179 -5.12 -10.21 -9.86
N PHE A 180 -4.44 -9.16 -9.43
CA PHE A 180 -4.17 -8.80 -8.05
C PHE A 180 -5.26 -7.87 -7.55
N SER A 181 -5.81 -8.18 -6.38
CA SER A 181 -6.86 -7.41 -5.72
C SER A 181 -6.38 -7.03 -4.33
N CYS A 182 -6.34 -5.74 -4.04
CA CYS A 182 -5.94 -5.17 -2.76
C CYS A 182 -6.56 -3.79 -2.59
N SER A 183 -6.51 -3.25 -1.37
CA SER A 183 -6.91 -1.87 -1.10
C SER A 183 -5.77 -0.90 -1.42
N ILE A 184 -4.52 -1.32 -1.19
CA ILE A 184 -3.31 -0.53 -1.40
C ILE A 184 -2.31 -1.35 -2.22
N PHE A 185 -1.78 -0.76 -3.27
CA PHE A 185 -0.65 -1.29 -4.02
C PHE A 185 0.53 -0.31 -3.92
N GLY A 186 1.64 -0.79 -3.38
CA GLY A 186 2.89 -0.05 -3.24
C GLY A 186 3.97 -0.62 -4.15
N ILE A 187 4.73 0.24 -4.83
CA ILE A 187 5.91 -0.17 -5.57
C ILE A 187 7.09 0.80 -5.39
N GLU A 188 8.23 0.28 -4.97
CA GLU A 188 9.51 0.95 -4.88
C GLU A 188 10.44 0.33 -5.94
N THR A 189 10.72 1.08 -6.99
CA THR A 189 11.56 0.62 -8.10
C THR A 189 12.13 1.76 -8.92
N GLN A 190 13.32 1.52 -9.49
CA GLN A 190 13.91 2.36 -10.52
C GLN A 190 13.58 1.87 -11.93
N ASN A 191 12.95 0.69 -12.09
CA ASN A 191 12.67 0.08 -13.37
C ASN A 191 11.21 0.32 -13.82
N PRO A 192 10.94 1.17 -14.83
CA PRO A 192 9.58 1.42 -15.34
C PRO A 192 8.87 0.17 -15.89
N LEU A 193 9.61 -0.81 -16.42
CA LEU A 193 9.03 -2.05 -16.92
C LEU A 193 8.42 -2.88 -15.79
N LEU A 194 8.99 -2.81 -14.58
CA LEU A 194 8.45 -3.50 -13.41
C LEU A 194 7.10 -2.90 -13.01
N VAL A 195 6.99 -1.57 -13.04
CA VAL A 195 5.71 -0.88 -12.80
C VAL A 195 4.67 -1.34 -13.82
N SER A 196 5.04 -1.30 -15.10
CA SER A 196 4.17 -1.72 -16.21
C SER A 196 3.67 -3.16 -16.03
N LEU A 197 4.57 -4.09 -15.70
CA LEU A 197 4.24 -5.49 -15.41
C LEU A 197 3.14 -5.60 -14.35
N PHE A 198 3.28 -4.93 -13.21
CA PHE A 198 2.27 -5.04 -12.15
C PHE A 198 0.96 -4.34 -12.50
N MET A 199 1.00 -3.22 -13.22
CA MET A 199 -0.22 -2.49 -13.62
C MET A 199 -1.10 -3.34 -14.54
N GLU A 200 -0.52 -4.15 -15.42
CA GLU A 200 -1.27 -5.07 -16.29
C GLU A 200 -2.06 -6.13 -15.50
N HIS A 201 -1.58 -6.49 -14.30
CA HIS A 201 -2.21 -7.48 -13.45
C HIS A 201 -3.02 -6.88 -12.30
N LEU A 202 -3.06 -5.57 -12.12
CA LEU A 202 -3.77 -4.95 -11.00
C LEU A 202 -5.26 -4.73 -11.31
N GLN A 203 -6.13 -5.00 -10.34
CA GLN A 203 -7.54 -4.61 -10.45
C GLN A 203 -7.72 -3.11 -10.19
N PRO A 204 -8.59 -2.42 -10.93
CA PRO A 204 -8.95 -1.03 -10.62
C PRO A 204 -9.54 -0.87 -9.21
N GLY A 205 -9.33 0.30 -8.61
CA GLY A 205 -9.95 0.69 -7.33
C GLY A 205 -9.02 0.65 -6.10
N CYS A 206 -7.76 0.24 -6.24
CA CYS A 206 -6.77 0.31 -5.17
C CYS A 206 -6.04 1.65 -5.15
N SER A 207 -5.65 2.12 -3.97
CA SER A 207 -4.71 3.23 -3.81
C SER A 207 -3.33 2.85 -4.35
N LEU A 208 -2.68 3.76 -5.07
CA LEU A 208 -1.37 3.55 -5.67
C LEU A 208 -0.32 4.37 -4.94
N LEU A 209 0.71 3.69 -4.43
CA LEU A 209 1.88 4.29 -3.81
C LEU A 209 3.11 3.89 -4.63
N MET A 210 3.84 4.86 -5.17
CA MET A 210 5.02 4.62 -6.00
C MET A 210 6.18 5.48 -5.52
N ASN A 211 7.28 4.82 -5.15
CA ASN A 211 8.52 5.45 -4.70
C ASN A 211 8.35 6.40 -3.48
N GLU A 212 7.42 6.09 -2.58
CA GLU A 212 7.11 6.90 -1.40
C GLU A 212 8.35 7.21 -0.55
N TYR A 213 9.31 6.26 -0.50
CA TYR A 213 10.54 6.40 0.28
C TYR A 213 11.78 6.69 -0.57
N THR A 214 11.69 6.55 -1.89
CA THR A 214 12.82 6.65 -2.81
C THR A 214 12.70 7.91 -3.66
N GLN A 215 13.59 8.88 -3.48
CA GLN A 215 13.70 9.97 -4.45
C GLN A 215 14.45 9.45 -5.68
N LEU A 216 13.76 9.39 -6.82
CA LEU A 216 14.41 9.11 -8.09
C LEU A 216 15.12 10.38 -8.57
N ASP A 217 16.45 10.39 -8.48
CA ASP A 217 17.28 11.46 -9.03
C ASP A 217 17.36 11.30 -10.56
N GLY A 218 16.50 12.00 -11.29
CA GLY A 218 16.50 11.96 -12.74
C GLY A 218 15.41 12.79 -13.40
N ASN A 219 15.65 13.16 -14.67
CA ASN A 219 14.64 13.78 -15.52
C ASN A 219 13.85 12.73 -16.33
N GLU A 220 14.09 11.44 -16.11
CA GLU A 220 13.39 10.37 -16.79
C GLU A 220 12.05 10.13 -16.11
N CYS A 221 11.00 9.95 -16.93
CA CYS A 221 9.67 9.70 -16.42
C CYS A 221 9.53 8.21 -16.06
N LEU A 222 9.08 7.93 -14.83
CA LEU A 222 8.77 6.55 -14.40
C LEU A 222 7.51 6.04 -15.09
N LEU A 223 6.55 6.93 -15.32
CA LEU A 223 5.24 6.61 -15.88
C LEU A 223 4.99 7.46 -17.13
N ASN A 224 4.61 6.76 -18.20
CA ASN A 224 4.23 7.37 -19.47
C ASN A 224 2.78 7.85 -19.45
N ARG A 225 2.36 8.50 -20.55
CA ARG A 225 0.98 8.98 -20.71
C ARG A 225 -0.06 7.87 -20.68
N GLU A 226 0.22 6.73 -21.30
CA GLU A 226 -0.73 5.64 -21.46
C GLU A 226 -1.19 5.07 -20.12
N PHE A 227 -0.30 5.05 -19.11
CA PHE A 227 -0.66 4.63 -17.76
C PHE A 227 -1.85 5.41 -17.19
N PHE A 228 -1.87 6.74 -17.36
CA PHE A 228 -2.92 7.60 -16.81
C PHE A 228 -4.27 7.46 -17.53
N ASP A 229 -4.28 6.79 -18.69
CA ASP A 229 -5.51 6.46 -19.40
C ASP A 229 -6.13 5.12 -18.97
N THR A 230 -5.42 4.33 -18.17
CA THR A 230 -5.92 3.04 -17.67
C THR A 230 -7.01 3.20 -16.60
N ASP A 231 -7.87 2.19 -16.47
CA ASP A 231 -8.86 2.12 -15.39
C ASP A 231 -8.20 2.04 -14.01
N VAL A 232 -7.02 1.45 -13.91
CA VAL A 232 -6.23 1.37 -12.66
C VAL A 232 -5.90 2.77 -12.15
N ALA A 233 -5.42 3.66 -13.03
CA ALA A 233 -5.13 5.05 -12.65
C ALA A 233 -6.42 5.86 -12.39
N LYS A 234 -7.40 5.77 -13.29
CA LYS A 234 -8.64 6.57 -13.24
C LYS A 234 -9.52 6.26 -12.04
N CYS A 235 -9.62 4.98 -11.67
CA CYS A 235 -10.43 4.51 -10.54
C CYS A 235 -9.66 4.46 -9.22
N SER A 236 -8.39 4.84 -9.20
CA SER A 236 -7.63 4.88 -7.94
C SER A 236 -8.17 5.98 -7.02
N PRO A 237 -8.48 5.68 -5.75
CA PRO A 237 -8.92 6.70 -4.79
C PRO A 237 -7.76 7.62 -4.34
N SER A 238 -6.51 7.17 -4.49
CA SER A 238 -5.31 7.89 -4.08
C SER A 238 -4.12 7.55 -4.98
N LEU A 239 -3.45 8.56 -5.52
CA LEU A 239 -2.19 8.39 -6.25
C LEU A 239 -1.09 9.14 -5.51
N ASN A 240 -0.11 8.42 -4.97
CA ASN A 240 1.12 9.00 -4.44
C ASN A 240 2.29 8.49 -5.27
N ILE A 241 2.80 9.30 -6.19
CA ILE A 241 3.85 8.95 -7.13
C ILE A 241 4.99 9.96 -6.96
N ASN A 242 6.03 9.54 -6.23
CA ASN A 242 7.21 10.33 -5.99
C ASN A 242 8.26 10.08 -7.09
N ALA A 243 7.87 10.41 -8.32
CA ALA A 243 8.71 10.32 -9.51
C ALA A 243 8.18 11.30 -10.57
N LEU A 244 9.02 11.67 -11.54
CA LEU A 244 8.56 12.44 -12.69
C LEU A 244 7.62 11.58 -13.55
N THR A 245 6.54 12.19 -14.04
CA THR A 245 5.51 11.53 -14.85
C THR A 245 5.15 12.36 -16.07
N GLU A 246 4.62 11.69 -17.09
CA GLU A 246 4.17 12.36 -18.32
C GLU A 246 2.70 12.80 -18.29
N ILE A 247 2.02 12.74 -17.15
CA ILE A 247 0.60 13.09 -17.03
C ILE A 247 0.31 14.50 -17.54
N THR A 248 -0.68 14.61 -18.40
CA THR A 248 -1.15 15.88 -18.95
C THR A 248 -2.29 16.47 -18.14
N ASP A 249 -2.58 17.75 -18.33
CA ASP A 249 -3.77 18.41 -17.78
C ASP A 249 -5.06 17.59 -18.01
N ASP A 250 -5.32 17.15 -19.23
CA ASP A 250 -6.60 16.48 -19.56
C ASP A 250 -6.70 15.11 -18.86
N GLN A 251 -5.58 14.39 -18.74
CA GLN A 251 -5.51 13.14 -17.99
C GLN A 251 -5.67 13.35 -16.49
N LEU A 252 -5.03 14.40 -15.93
CA LEU A 252 -5.17 14.77 -14.52
C LEU A 252 -6.63 15.07 -14.15
N LEU A 253 -7.34 15.79 -15.01
CA LEU A 253 -8.76 16.11 -14.79
C LEU A 253 -9.66 14.87 -14.76
N ASN A 254 -9.30 13.83 -15.51
CA ASN A 254 -10.04 12.56 -15.56
C ASN A 254 -9.77 11.63 -14.37
N LEU A 255 -8.80 11.92 -13.51
CA LEU A 255 -8.57 11.15 -12.28
C LEU A 255 -9.67 11.44 -11.26
N GLN A 256 -10.20 10.41 -10.61
CA GLN A 256 -11.23 10.55 -9.56
C GLN A 256 -10.66 10.60 -8.14
N ALA A 257 -9.33 10.60 -8.00
CA ALA A 257 -8.66 10.53 -6.71
C ALA A 257 -8.88 11.79 -5.86
N ASP A 258 -9.17 11.58 -4.57
CA ASP A 258 -9.26 12.64 -3.57
C ASP A 258 -7.86 13.08 -3.09
N VAL A 259 -6.88 12.18 -3.23
CA VAL A 259 -5.49 12.36 -2.83
C VAL A 259 -4.57 12.17 -4.03
N ILE A 260 -3.78 13.19 -4.37
CA ILE A 260 -2.87 13.14 -5.52
C ILE A 260 -1.52 13.77 -5.15
N PHE A 261 -0.43 13.03 -5.25
CA PHE A 261 0.93 13.55 -5.19
C PHE A 261 1.65 13.10 -6.44
N ILE A 262 1.95 14.04 -7.34
CA ILE A 262 2.56 13.74 -8.64
C ILE A 262 3.50 14.87 -9.05
N ALA A 263 4.59 14.52 -9.73
CA ALA A 263 5.45 15.49 -10.40
C ALA A 263 5.27 15.40 -11.92
N SER A 264 5.00 16.53 -12.58
CA SER A 264 4.97 16.58 -14.04
C SER A 264 5.14 17.98 -14.61
N SER A 265 5.95 18.07 -15.66
CA SER A 265 6.15 19.29 -16.46
C SER A 265 5.03 19.57 -17.46
N HIS A 266 4.04 18.69 -17.58
CA HIS A 266 2.89 18.85 -18.46
C HIS A 266 1.63 19.36 -17.76
N ILE A 267 1.67 19.46 -16.42
CA ILE A 267 0.59 20.08 -15.64
C ILE A 267 0.78 21.60 -15.65
N THR A 268 -0.31 22.31 -15.95
CA THR A 268 -0.37 23.77 -15.98
C THR A 268 -1.39 24.31 -14.98
N SER A 269 -1.43 25.64 -14.81
CA SER A 269 -2.46 26.32 -14.01
C SER A 269 -3.88 26.04 -14.50
N ARG A 270 -4.06 25.69 -15.79
CA ARG A 270 -5.37 25.35 -16.39
C ARG A 270 -6.04 24.19 -15.66
N ALA A 271 -5.35 23.05 -15.52
CA ALA A 271 -5.91 21.89 -14.83
C ALA A 271 -6.14 22.18 -13.34
N VAL A 272 -5.21 22.89 -12.69
CA VAL A 272 -5.35 23.26 -11.28
C VAL A 272 -6.57 24.15 -11.04
N ASN A 273 -6.79 25.18 -11.85
CA ASN A 273 -7.99 26.03 -11.75
C ASN A 273 -9.28 25.26 -11.97
N GLN A 274 -9.29 24.36 -12.94
CA GLN A 274 -10.44 23.49 -13.20
C GLN A 274 -10.75 22.62 -11.96
N ILE A 275 -9.75 21.99 -11.36
CA ILE A 275 -9.89 21.18 -10.13
C ILE A 275 -10.44 22.03 -8.98
N ILE A 276 -9.87 23.21 -8.75
CA ILE A 276 -10.32 24.12 -7.68
C ILE A 276 -11.78 24.54 -7.92
N ARG A 277 -12.15 24.84 -9.16
CA ARG A 277 -13.52 25.21 -9.52
C ARG A 277 -14.50 24.06 -9.31
N GLU A 278 -14.16 22.85 -9.75
CA GLU A 278 -14.99 21.66 -9.54
C GLU A 278 -15.18 21.38 -8.04
N TRP A 279 -14.14 21.56 -7.24
CA TRP A 279 -14.22 21.47 -5.78
C TRP A 279 -15.11 22.57 -5.18
N PHE A 280 -14.91 23.83 -5.61
CA PHE A 280 -15.67 24.98 -5.13
C PHE A 280 -17.18 24.84 -5.40
N GLU A 281 -17.54 24.17 -6.50
CA GLU A 281 -18.91 23.83 -6.90
C GLU A 281 -19.45 22.53 -6.26
N GLY A 282 -18.64 21.81 -5.48
CA GLY A 282 -19.02 20.54 -4.84
C GLY A 282 -19.09 19.34 -5.79
N LYS A 283 -18.52 19.45 -6.99
CA LYS A 283 -18.48 18.38 -8.01
C LYS A 283 -17.30 17.43 -7.84
N ARG A 284 -16.26 17.88 -7.15
CA ARG A 284 -15.03 17.13 -6.92
C ARG A 284 -14.65 17.19 -5.45
N LYS A 285 -14.21 16.07 -4.91
CA LYS A 285 -13.63 16.01 -3.57
C LYS A 285 -12.12 16.17 -3.66
N ILE A 286 -11.58 16.93 -2.72
CA ILE A 286 -10.14 17.11 -2.54
C ILE A 286 -9.90 16.84 -1.07
N SER A 287 -9.02 15.90 -0.76
CA SER A 287 -8.45 15.74 0.58
C SER A 287 -7.08 16.40 0.62
N GLN A 288 -6.20 16.03 -0.31
CA GLN A 288 -4.88 16.63 -0.44
C GLN A 288 -4.33 16.41 -1.85
N MET A 289 -3.91 17.48 -2.52
CA MET A 289 -3.23 17.39 -3.80
C MET A 289 -1.92 18.17 -3.79
N PHE A 290 -0.88 17.58 -4.34
CA PHE A 290 0.43 18.16 -4.51
C PHE A 290 0.90 17.89 -5.94
N PHE A 291 1.08 18.97 -6.68
CA PHE A 291 1.59 18.96 -8.03
C PHE A 291 2.97 19.59 -8.01
N ASP A 292 4.01 18.82 -8.34
CA ASP A 292 5.37 19.32 -8.46
C ASP A 292 5.83 19.36 -9.92
N ALA A 293 6.96 20.03 -10.17
CA ALA A 293 7.57 20.23 -11.47
C ALA A 293 6.64 20.86 -12.53
N MET A 294 5.56 21.53 -12.11
CA MET A 294 4.58 22.17 -12.99
C MET A 294 5.19 23.19 -13.94
N LYS A 295 4.55 23.35 -15.10
CA LYS A 295 4.86 24.41 -16.05
C LYS A 295 4.23 25.72 -15.58
N GLN A 296 5.06 26.60 -15.00
CA GLN A 296 4.73 27.99 -14.65
C GLN A 296 3.44 28.16 -13.82
N PRO A 297 3.36 27.59 -12.61
CA PRO A 297 2.15 27.67 -11.77
C PRO A 297 1.80 29.10 -11.32
N SER A 298 2.78 30.00 -11.21
CA SER A 298 2.60 31.33 -10.60
C SER A 298 1.83 32.35 -11.44
N GLU A 299 1.59 32.09 -12.73
CA GLU A 299 1.02 33.10 -13.64
C GLU A 299 -0.49 32.98 -13.85
N GLY A 300 -1.18 32.04 -13.20
CA GLY A 300 -2.62 31.89 -13.44
C GLY A 300 -3.45 31.06 -12.47
N VAL A 301 -2.90 30.56 -11.37
CA VAL A 301 -3.73 29.84 -10.39
C VAL A 301 -4.61 30.83 -9.61
N LEU A 302 -5.89 30.49 -9.40
CA LEU A 302 -6.95 31.30 -8.75
C LEU A 302 -7.55 32.44 -9.59
N THR A 303 -7.26 32.55 -10.89
CA THR A 303 -7.83 33.62 -11.74
C THR A 303 -9.35 33.61 -11.83
N ASP A 304 -9.96 32.44 -11.61
CA ASP A 304 -11.39 32.21 -11.85
C ASP A 304 -12.21 32.23 -10.54
N ILE A 305 -11.57 32.51 -9.40
CA ILE A 305 -12.24 32.61 -8.09
C ILE A 305 -12.32 34.07 -7.67
N ASP A 306 -13.52 34.52 -7.33
CA ASP A 306 -13.75 35.86 -6.81
C ASP A 306 -12.99 36.04 -5.47
N PRO A 307 -12.10 37.05 -5.35
CA PRO A 307 -11.36 37.34 -4.13
C PRO A 307 -12.21 37.51 -2.86
N ALA A 308 -13.51 37.81 -2.98
CA ALA A 308 -14.42 37.85 -1.83
C ALA A 308 -14.56 36.49 -1.10
N ASN A 309 -14.22 35.39 -1.77
CA ASN A 309 -14.20 34.04 -1.19
C ASN A 309 -12.86 33.68 -0.54
N PHE A 310 -11.88 34.58 -0.59
CA PHE A 310 -10.59 34.36 0.07
C PHE A 310 -10.72 34.58 1.57
N ARG A 311 -9.90 33.86 2.31
CA ARG A 311 -9.83 33.93 3.77
C ARG A 311 -8.41 34.17 4.24
N THR A 312 -8.25 34.98 5.26
CA THR A 312 -6.97 35.16 5.96
C THR A 312 -6.67 33.98 6.87
N ALA A 313 -5.45 33.92 7.40
CA ALA A 313 -5.09 32.88 8.35
C ALA A 313 -5.92 32.96 9.64
N GLU A 314 -6.17 34.16 10.13
CA GLU A 314 -6.97 34.42 11.32
C GLU A 314 -8.42 33.94 11.10
N GLU A 315 -9.03 34.30 9.97
CA GLU A 315 -10.39 33.86 9.63
C GLU A 315 -10.49 32.33 9.50
N LEU A 316 -9.47 31.67 8.94
CA LEU A 316 -9.44 30.22 8.87
C LEU A 316 -9.34 29.57 10.26
N LEU A 317 -8.51 30.10 11.15
CA LEU A 317 -8.33 29.55 12.50
C LEU A 317 -9.61 29.58 13.32
N GLU A 318 -10.56 30.46 13.00
CA GLU A 318 -11.86 30.58 13.67
C GLU A 318 -12.90 29.55 13.20
N ILE A 319 -12.74 28.97 12.00
CA ILE A 319 -13.77 28.13 11.37
C ILE A 319 -13.36 26.66 11.18
N VAL A 320 -12.07 26.35 11.36
CA VAL A 320 -11.54 25.00 11.18
C VAL A 320 -11.31 24.29 12.51
N SER A 321 -11.48 22.97 12.49
CA SER A 321 -11.20 22.09 13.62
C SER A 321 -9.80 22.29 14.20
N GLU A 322 -9.62 21.99 15.50
CA GLU A 322 -8.31 22.09 16.17
C GLU A 322 -7.18 21.34 15.42
N VAL A 323 -7.48 20.18 14.83
CA VAL A 323 -6.52 19.40 14.03
C VAL A 323 -6.10 20.18 12.77
N SER A 324 -7.05 20.85 12.13
CA SER A 324 -6.79 21.67 10.93
C SER A 324 -6.11 23.00 11.25
N GLN A 325 -6.31 23.55 12.45
CA GLN A 325 -5.58 24.76 12.88
C GLN A 325 -4.06 24.52 12.90
N TRP A 326 -3.62 23.31 13.25
CA TRP A 326 -2.19 22.97 13.21
C TRP A 326 -1.62 23.08 11.80
N ARG A 327 -2.37 22.63 10.79
CA ARG A 327 -1.99 22.78 9.37
C ARG A 327 -1.89 24.24 8.95
N VAL A 328 -2.84 25.08 9.36
CA VAL A 328 -2.83 26.53 9.08
C VAL A 328 -1.57 27.20 9.65
N ARG A 329 -1.21 26.88 10.89
CA ARG A 329 -0.08 27.52 11.61
C ARG A 329 1.29 27.11 11.07
N GLU A 330 1.45 25.85 10.67
CA GLU A 330 2.74 25.31 10.21
C GLU A 330 3.03 25.61 8.73
N LEU A 331 2.01 25.96 7.95
CA LEU A 331 2.19 26.30 6.55
C LEU A 331 2.91 27.65 6.40
N SER A 332 4.16 27.58 5.96
CA SER A 332 4.92 28.77 5.59
C SER A 332 4.20 29.57 4.49
N PRO A 333 3.96 30.87 4.68
CA PRO A 333 3.44 31.76 3.64
C PRO A 333 4.39 31.85 2.43
N PRO A 334 3.90 32.23 1.23
CA PRO A 334 2.53 32.65 0.94
C PRO A 334 1.60 31.48 0.60
N TRP A 335 0.35 31.56 1.07
CA TRP A 335 -0.76 30.68 0.70
C TRP A 335 -2.08 31.47 0.81
N VAL A 336 -3.14 30.98 0.16
CA VAL A 336 -4.48 31.60 0.16
C VAL A 336 -5.50 30.57 0.66
N GLY A 337 -6.34 30.98 1.62
CA GLY A 337 -7.51 30.22 2.04
C GLY A 337 -8.70 30.51 1.14
N ILE A 338 -9.47 29.49 0.77
CA ILE A 338 -10.69 29.63 -0.04
C ILE A 338 -11.82 28.88 0.65
N GLN A 339 -12.96 29.53 0.81
CA GLN A 339 -14.17 28.90 1.31
C GLN A 339 -15.15 28.65 0.15
N SER A 340 -15.58 27.40 -0.03
CA SER A 340 -16.54 27.01 -1.06
C SER A 340 -17.98 27.39 -0.70
N LYS A 341 -18.89 27.25 -1.68
CA LYS A 341 -20.32 27.57 -1.49
C LYS A 341 -21.03 26.69 -0.45
N ASN A 342 -20.54 25.49 -0.24
CA ASN A 342 -21.06 24.55 0.77
C ASN A 342 -20.34 24.68 2.13
N GLY A 343 -19.47 25.68 2.29
CA GLY A 343 -18.79 25.98 3.54
C GLY A 343 -17.43 25.29 3.72
N SER A 344 -17.07 24.32 2.88
CA SER A 344 -15.76 23.64 2.93
C SER A 344 -14.60 24.62 2.69
N VAL A 345 -13.45 24.29 3.25
CA VAL A 345 -12.26 25.17 3.20
C VAL A 345 -11.10 24.46 2.51
N LEU A 346 -10.43 25.18 1.61
CA LEU A 346 -9.24 24.73 0.90
C LEU A 346 -8.12 25.75 1.08
N ILE A 347 -6.93 25.29 1.43
CA ILE A 347 -5.70 26.07 1.30
C ILE A 347 -5.07 25.81 -0.05
N VAL A 348 -4.71 26.88 -0.74
CA VAL A 348 -3.92 26.86 -1.97
C VAL A 348 -2.56 27.49 -1.73
N LYS A 349 -1.50 26.69 -1.86
CA LYS A 349 -0.11 27.15 -1.72
C LYS A 349 0.58 27.04 -3.07
N LEU A 350 1.25 28.13 -3.48
CA LEU A 350 1.97 28.20 -4.74
C LEU A 350 3.48 28.28 -4.47
N GLY A 351 4.21 27.35 -5.05
CA GLY A 351 5.66 27.40 -5.18
C GLY A 351 6.08 27.85 -6.59
N ARG A 352 7.38 27.95 -6.82
CA ARG A 352 7.94 28.34 -8.13
C ARG A 352 7.56 27.36 -9.24
N LYS A 353 7.51 26.07 -8.93
CA LYS A 353 7.16 24.97 -9.85
C LYS A 353 6.19 23.98 -9.22
N SER A 354 5.51 24.36 -8.15
CA SER A 354 4.62 23.47 -7.43
C SER A 354 3.33 24.17 -7.02
N CYS A 355 2.29 23.38 -6.82
CA CYS A 355 1.02 23.81 -6.24
C CYS A 355 0.55 22.76 -5.24
N SER A 356 0.11 23.20 -4.07
CA SER A 356 -0.50 22.35 -3.05
C SER A 356 -1.93 22.80 -2.79
N LEU A 357 -2.86 21.86 -2.82
CA LEU A 357 -4.27 22.03 -2.47
C LEU A 357 -4.54 21.16 -1.24
N LEU A 358 -4.99 21.77 -0.14
CA LEU A 358 -5.20 21.06 1.12
C LEU A 358 -6.58 21.37 1.67
N SER A 359 -7.44 20.37 1.76
CA SER A 359 -8.75 20.54 2.40
C SER A 359 -8.57 20.56 3.91
N LEU A 360 -9.33 21.44 4.55
CA LEU A 360 -9.40 21.56 6.00
C LEU A 360 -10.75 21.07 6.50
N ASP A 361 -10.71 20.38 7.64
CA ASP A 361 -11.90 19.91 8.33
C ASP A 361 -12.46 21.07 9.17
N LEU A 362 -13.75 21.34 9.01
CA LEU A 362 -14.48 22.36 9.78
C LEU A 362 -14.81 21.83 11.18
N GLU A 363 -15.10 22.75 12.12
CA GLU A 363 -15.61 22.40 13.45
C GLU A 363 -17.01 21.75 13.44
#